data_AF-A0A1A7YVS9-F1
#
_entry.id   AF-A0A1A7YVS9-F1
#
_cell.length_a   1.000
_cell.length_b   1.000
_cell.length_c   1.000
_cell.angle_alpha   90.00
_cell.angle_beta   90.00
_cell.angle_gamma   90.00
#
_symmetry.space_group_name_H-M   'P 1'
#
loop_
_entity.id
_entity.type
_entity.pdbx_description
1 polymer ?
#
loop_
_entity_poly.entity_id
_entity_poly.type
_entity_poly.pdbx_seq_one_letter_code
_entity_poly.pdbx_strand_id
1 'polypeptide(L)'
;VTTPPFHIGPHSVPDAGRLFLVDSLPKFTKNSNAPVLRLFTQHAVNFMKVAYMPPIMDIGPYPQYIQFILSVTSHLGLTVPGICFNITVMPVDNQPPQVITNPLTVDEGGECVLGPEYLQLSDI
;
A
#
# COMPACT_ATOMS: atom_id res chain seq x y z
N VAL A 1 -8.20 -9.16 15.47
CA VAL A 1 -7.06 -9.30 14.54
C VAL A 1 -5.88 -9.85 15.31
N THR A 2 -5.72 -11.17 15.26
CA THR A 2 -4.66 -11.90 15.97
C THR A 2 -3.32 -11.79 15.26
N THR A 3 -3.33 -11.75 13.92
CA THR A 3 -2.15 -11.47 13.10
C THR A 3 -2.43 -10.23 12.24
N PRO A 4 -1.60 -9.18 12.31
CA PRO A 4 -1.78 -7.99 11.46
C PRO A 4 -1.61 -8.35 9.99
N PRO A 5 -1.96 -7.45 9.04
CA PRO A 5 -1.65 -7.66 7.64
C PRO A 5 -0.19 -8.06 7.41
N PHE A 6 0.03 -9.09 6.58
CA PHE A 6 1.34 -9.57 6.15
C PHE A 6 1.27 -10.03 4.69
N HIS A 7 2.42 -10.05 4.01
CA HIS A 7 2.51 -10.48 2.61
C HIS A 7 2.62 -12.00 2.50
N ILE A 8 1.98 -12.55 1.47
CA ILE A 8 2.07 -13.98 1.10
C ILE A 8 2.65 -14.20 -0.31
N GLY A 9 2.99 -13.12 -1.02
CA GLY A 9 3.49 -13.14 -2.39
C GLY A 9 5.02 -12.98 -2.51
N PRO A 10 5.59 -13.28 -3.69
CA PRO A 10 7.03 -13.22 -3.94
C PRO A 10 7.59 -11.80 -4.07
N HIS A 11 6.76 -10.81 -4.43
CA HIS A 11 7.17 -9.42 -4.65
C HIS A 11 6.82 -8.52 -3.46
N SER A 12 7.04 -9.00 -2.24
CA SER A 12 6.59 -8.29 -1.03
C SER A 12 7.38 -7.00 -0.78
N VAL A 13 6.64 -5.94 -0.48
CA VAL A 13 7.20 -4.68 0.06
C VAL A 13 7.28 -4.74 1.60
N PRO A 14 8.12 -3.95 2.29
CA PRO A 14 8.31 -4.08 3.73
C PRO A 14 7.05 -3.86 4.59
N ASP A 15 6.13 -3.00 4.13
CA ASP A 15 4.86 -2.70 4.81
C ASP A 15 3.71 -3.43 4.09
N ALA A 16 2.86 -4.15 4.84
CA ALA A 16 1.65 -4.80 4.31
C ALA A 16 0.38 -3.99 4.57
N GLY A 17 0.54 -2.73 5.00
CA GLY A 17 -0.56 -1.84 5.34
C GLY A 17 -1.15 -2.17 6.71
N ARG A 18 -2.35 -1.62 6.98
CA ARG A 18 -2.99 -1.76 8.29
C ARG A 18 -4.50 -1.67 8.20
N LEU A 19 -5.16 -2.23 9.21
CA LEU A 19 -6.57 -1.95 9.46
C LEU A 19 -6.69 -0.70 10.34
N PHE A 20 -7.70 0.11 10.09
CA PHE A 20 -8.02 1.29 10.88
C PHE A 20 -9.54 1.49 10.97
N LEU A 21 -9.99 2.29 11.94
CA LEU A 21 -11.38 2.74 11.99
C LEU A 21 -11.57 3.97 11.12
N VAL A 22 -12.57 3.96 10.27
CA VAL A 22 -12.95 5.09 9.42
C VAL A 22 -13.07 6.40 10.21
N ASP A 23 -13.75 6.34 11.35
CA ASP A 23 -14.03 7.51 12.19
C ASP A 23 -12.78 8.08 12.88
N SER A 24 -11.63 7.39 12.79
CA SER A 24 -10.36 7.86 13.38
C SER A 24 -9.58 8.82 12.47
N LEU A 25 -9.99 8.98 11.21
CA LEU A 25 -9.35 9.88 10.25
C LEU A 25 -10.34 10.92 9.71
N PRO A 26 -9.96 12.21 9.65
CA PRO A 26 -10.83 13.26 9.10
C PRO A 26 -10.99 13.17 7.58
N LYS A 27 -10.04 12.50 6.90
CA LYS A 27 -10.04 12.26 5.45
C LYS A 27 -9.44 10.89 5.15
N PHE A 28 -9.94 10.25 4.10
CA PHE A 28 -9.42 8.97 3.59
C PHE A 28 -8.16 9.19 2.76
N THR A 29 -7.05 9.46 3.45
CA THR A 29 -5.72 9.56 2.83
C THR A 29 -4.79 8.56 3.51
N LYS A 30 -3.77 8.09 2.78
CA LYS A 30 -2.69 7.27 3.37
C LYS A 30 -2.06 8.06 4.53
N ASN A 31 -2.10 7.52 5.75
CA ASN A 31 -1.62 8.20 6.96
C ASN A 31 -0.83 7.23 7.84
N SER A 32 0.48 7.48 7.98
CA SER A 32 1.39 6.67 8.81
C SER A 32 1.03 6.68 10.29
N ASN A 33 0.37 7.74 10.75
CA ASN A 33 -0.04 7.91 12.14
C ASN A 33 -1.44 7.34 12.41
N ALA A 34 -2.11 6.76 11.41
CA ALA A 34 -3.41 6.12 11.61
C ALA A 34 -3.29 4.98 12.65
N PRO A 35 -4.13 4.99 13.71
CA PRO A 35 -4.10 3.96 14.74
C PRO A 35 -4.36 2.57 14.15
N VAL A 36 -3.52 1.60 14.55
CA VAL A 36 -3.69 0.21 14.11
C VAL A 36 -4.89 -0.42 14.83
N LEU A 37 -5.84 -0.91 14.05
CA LEU A 37 -7.04 -1.58 14.55
C LEU A 37 -6.79 -3.06 14.81
N ARG A 38 -6.83 -3.46 16.09
CA ARG A 38 -6.69 -4.86 16.52
C ARG A 38 -8.01 -5.54 16.86
N LEU A 39 -8.99 -4.76 17.33
CA LEU A 39 -10.28 -5.26 17.81
C LEU A 39 -11.40 -4.38 17.25
N PHE A 40 -12.47 -5.02 16.77
CA PHE A 40 -13.66 -4.34 16.29
C PHE A 40 -14.88 -5.23 16.51
N THR A 41 -16.07 -4.62 16.49
CA THR A 41 -17.34 -5.32 16.68
C THR A 41 -18.01 -5.65 15.35
N GLN A 42 -18.96 -6.59 15.36
CA GLN A 42 -19.81 -6.84 14.18
C GLN A 42 -20.57 -5.57 13.76
N HIS A 43 -20.97 -4.73 14.71
CA HIS A 43 -21.57 -3.43 14.42
C HIS A 43 -20.62 -2.54 13.59
N ALA A 44 -19.34 -2.44 13.94
CA ALA A 44 -18.38 -1.68 13.16
C ALA A 44 -18.23 -2.21 11.71
N VAL A 45 -18.30 -3.53 11.52
CA VAL A 45 -18.29 -4.13 10.17
C VAL A 45 -19.58 -3.79 9.41
N ASN A 46 -20.75 -3.99 10.03
CA ASN A 46 -22.06 -3.75 9.42
C ASN A 46 -22.24 -2.30 8.94
N PHE A 47 -21.64 -1.35 9.67
CA PHE A 47 -21.69 0.08 9.35
C PHE A 47 -20.44 0.57 8.60
N MET A 48 -19.68 -0.33 7.98
CA MET A 48 -18.52 -0.01 7.12
C MET A 48 -17.44 0.83 7.82
N LYS A 49 -17.29 0.70 9.13
CA LYS A 49 -16.33 1.47 9.93
C LYS A 49 -14.94 0.85 9.98
N VAL A 50 -14.77 -0.37 9.49
CA VAL A 50 -13.48 -1.07 9.44
C VAL A 50 -12.93 -0.95 8.03
N ALA A 51 -11.75 -0.35 7.89
CA ALA A 51 -11.12 -0.14 6.59
C ALA A 51 -9.69 -0.67 6.58
N TYR A 52 -9.26 -1.12 5.40
CA TYR A 52 -7.87 -1.43 5.12
C TYR A 52 -7.20 -0.23 4.45
N MET A 53 -6.02 0.13 4.94
CA MET A 53 -5.14 1.11 4.32
C MET A 53 -3.95 0.35 3.69
N PRO A 54 -3.74 0.46 2.36
CA PRO A 54 -2.59 -0.14 1.71
C PRO A 54 -1.28 0.51 2.18
N PRO A 55 -0.11 -0.07 1.82
CA PRO A 55 1.19 0.50 2.14
C PRO A 55 1.29 1.97 1.71
N ILE A 56 2.01 2.76 2.51
CA ILE A 56 2.16 4.20 2.26
C ILE A 56 2.99 4.41 1.00
N MET A 57 4.07 3.64 0.91
CA MET A 57 4.97 3.59 -0.22
C MET A 57 4.28 2.94 -1.43
N ASP A 58 4.86 3.17 -2.61
CA ASP A 58 4.43 2.47 -3.81
C ASP A 58 4.67 0.96 -3.68
N ILE A 59 3.82 0.16 -4.34
CA ILE A 59 3.90 -1.30 -4.31
C ILE A 59 4.70 -1.88 -5.49
N GLY A 60 5.12 -1.01 -6.42
CA GLY A 60 5.77 -1.37 -7.66
C GLY A 60 4.79 -1.97 -8.68
N PRO A 61 5.31 -2.54 -9.77
CA PRO A 61 4.52 -2.96 -10.93
C PRO A 61 3.76 -4.29 -10.71
N TYR A 62 3.97 -4.97 -9.58
CA TYR A 62 3.40 -6.29 -9.32
C TYR A 62 2.27 -6.23 -8.28
N PRO A 63 1.20 -7.01 -8.44
CA PRO A 63 0.17 -7.14 -7.41
C PRO A 63 0.73 -7.63 -6.08
N GLN A 64 0.24 -7.04 -4.99
CA GLN A 64 0.58 -7.46 -3.63
C GLN A 64 -0.53 -8.34 -3.06
N TYR A 65 -0.14 -9.48 -2.51
CA TYR A 65 -1.04 -10.44 -1.88
C TYR A 65 -0.88 -10.35 -0.37
N ILE A 66 -1.93 -9.86 0.29
CA ILE A 66 -1.91 -9.51 1.70
C ILE A 66 -2.93 -10.37 2.43
N GLN A 67 -2.57 -10.85 3.60
CA GLN A 67 -3.44 -11.62 4.46
C GLN A 67 -3.40 -11.06 5.87
N PHE A 68 -4.53 -11.11 6.57
CA PHE A 68 -4.56 -10.94 8.01
C PHE A 68 -5.39 -12.03 8.65
N ILE A 69 -5.13 -12.31 9.92
CA ILE A 69 -5.79 -13.38 10.67
C ILE A 69 -6.56 -12.77 11.82
N LEU A 70 -7.79 -13.23 12.02
CA LEU A 70 -8.66 -12.80 13.09
C LEU A 70 -9.27 -14.00 13.82
N SER A 71 -9.67 -13.75 15.07
CA SER A 71 -10.56 -14.63 15.82
C SER A 71 -11.88 -13.91 16.00
N VAL A 72 -12.99 -14.64 15.87
CA VAL A 72 -14.35 -14.14 16.12
C VAL A 72 -14.84 -14.73 17.42
N THR A 73 -15.23 -13.88 18.36
CA THR A 73 -15.88 -14.30 19.60
C THR A 73 -17.36 -13.94 19.55
N SER A 74 -18.22 -14.93 19.80
CA SER A 74 -19.67 -14.73 19.85
C SER A 74 -20.09 -14.05 21.16
N HIS A 75 -21.33 -13.57 21.21
CA HIS A 75 -21.93 -13.02 22.43
C HIS A 75 -22.02 -14.05 23.58
N LEU A 76 -21.96 -15.34 23.27
CA LEU A 76 -21.91 -16.44 24.25
C LEU A 76 -20.47 -16.74 24.73
N GLY A 77 -19.47 -15.98 24.29
CA GLY A 77 -18.05 -16.17 24.64
C GLY A 77 -17.32 -17.25 23.84
N LEU A 78 -18.01 -17.95 22.94
CA LEU A 78 -17.38 -18.96 22.07
C LEU A 78 -16.50 -18.28 21.03
N THR A 79 -15.24 -18.71 20.92
CA THR A 79 -14.26 -18.11 20.00
C THR A 79 -13.86 -19.07 18.89
N VAL A 80 -13.95 -18.60 17.65
CA VAL A 80 -13.41 -19.27 16.45
C VAL A 80 -12.11 -18.57 16.04
N PRO A 81 -10.94 -19.17 16.25
CA PRO A 81 -9.66 -18.60 15.86
C PRO A 81 -9.30 -18.92 14.40
N GLY A 82 -8.31 -18.20 13.88
CA GLY A 82 -7.63 -18.59 12.63
C GLY A 82 -8.38 -18.25 11.34
N ILE A 83 -9.34 -17.31 11.39
CA ILE A 83 -10.04 -16.87 10.18
C ILE A 83 -9.08 -16.02 9.36
N CYS A 84 -8.73 -16.51 8.17
CA CYS A 84 -7.88 -15.83 7.21
C CYS A 84 -8.70 -14.94 6.29
N PHE A 85 -8.27 -13.69 6.13
CA PHE A 85 -8.87 -12.75 5.19
C PHE A 85 -7.80 -12.29 4.20
N ASN A 86 -8.10 -12.40 2.90
CA ASN A 86 -7.18 -12.08 1.81
C ASN A 86 -7.55 -10.74 1.18
N ILE A 87 -6.53 -9.95 0.86
CA ILE A 87 -6.61 -8.68 0.15
C ILE A 87 -5.61 -8.73 -0.99
N THR A 88 -6.05 -8.33 -2.19
CA THR A 88 -5.18 -8.12 -3.33
C THR A 88 -5.10 -6.62 -3.59
N VAL A 89 -3.89 -6.06 -3.54
CA VAL A 89 -3.64 -4.67 -3.92
C VAL A 89 -3.09 -4.68 -5.34
N MET A 90 -3.84 -4.08 -6.26
CA MET A 90 -3.45 -3.99 -7.66
C MET A 90 -2.60 -2.74 -7.88
N PRO A 91 -1.50 -2.83 -8.66
CA PRO A 91 -0.75 -1.66 -9.07
C PRO A 91 -1.63 -0.77 -9.95
N VAL A 92 -1.46 0.54 -9.80
CA VAL A 92 -2.10 1.52 -10.66
C VAL A 92 -1.02 2.47 -11.11
N ASP A 93 -0.88 2.62 -12.43
CA ASP A 93 -0.03 3.63 -13.05
C ASP A 93 -0.69 5.00 -12.87
N ASN A 94 -0.43 5.61 -11.72
CA ASN A 94 -1.00 6.89 -11.30
C ASN A 94 0.03 8.01 -11.20
N GLN A 95 1.29 7.75 -11.57
CA GLN A 95 2.37 8.72 -11.54
C GLN A 95 2.97 8.85 -12.94
N PRO A 96 2.98 10.05 -13.53
CA PRO A 96 3.69 10.26 -14.79
C PRO A 96 5.20 10.05 -14.56
N PRO A 97 5.94 9.60 -15.59
CA PRO A 97 7.38 9.44 -15.48
C PRO A 97 8.05 10.77 -15.16
N GLN A 98 9.08 10.74 -14.34
CA GLN A 98 9.89 11.93 -14.06
C GLN A 98 11.00 12.04 -15.10
N VAL A 99 11.07 13.21 -15.74
CA VAL A 99 12.11 13.55 -16.71
C VAL A 99 12.95 14.67 -16.14
N ILE A 100 14.24 14.39 -15.95
CA ILE A 100 15.24 15.40 -15.55
C ILE A 100 16.11 15.66 -16.77
N THR A 101 16.10 16.91 -17.25
CA THR A 101 16.90 17.35 -18.40
C THR A 101 17.91 18.40 -17.96
N ASN A 102 19.15 18.26 -18.40
CA ASN A 102 20.17 19.29 -18.27
C ASN A 102 20.56 19.84 -19.66
N PRO A 103 21.01 21.10 -19.74
CA PRO A 103 21.45 21.69 -21.00
C PRO A 103 22.62 20.90 -21.61
N LEU A 104 22.52 20.62 -22.91
CA LEU A 104 23.60 20.05 -23.71
C LEU A 104 23.92 21.02 -24.85
N THR A 105 25.20 21.32 -25.04
CA THR A 105 25.69 22.15 -26.15
C THR A 105 26.57 21.32 -27.07
N VAL A 106 26.31 21.41 -28.38
CA VAL A 106 27.11 20.76 -29.42
C VAL A 106 27.41 21.76 -30.53
N ASP A 107 28.58 21.65 -31.13
CA ASP A 107 28.97 22.48 -32.27
C ASP A 107 28.22 22.06 -33.54
N GLU A 108 28.05 23.00 -34.48
CA GLU A 108 27.42 22.74 -35.77
C GLU A 108 28.23 21.68 -36.55
N GLY A 109 27.57 20.57 -36.92
CA GLY A 109 28.21 19.42 -37.55
C GLY A 109 28.92 18.45 -36.60
N GLY A 110 28.91 18.72 -35.29
CA GLY A 110 29.44 17.84 -34.25
C GLY A 110 28.44 16.76 -33.79
N GLU A 111 28.94 15.84 -32.98
CA GLU A 111 28.16 14.80 -32.31
C GLU A 111 28.46 14.79 -30.80
N CYS A 112 27.48 14.41 -29.99
CA CYS A 112 27.66 14.22 -28.56
C CYS A 112 26.78 13.06 -28.07
N VAL A 113 27.30 12.33 -27.08
CA VAL A 113 26.60 11.19 -26.48
C VAL A 113 25.65 11.71 -25.40
N LEU A 114 24.37 11.34 -25.51
CA LEU A 114 23.37 11.61 -24.49
C LEU A 114 23.54 10.64 -23.31
N GLY A 115 24.22 11.09 -22.27
CA GLY A 115 24.41 10.37 -21.02
C GLY A 115 23.35 10.68 -19.95
N PRO A 116 23.32 9.90 -18.84
CA PRO A 116 22.43 10.12 -17.71
C PRO A 116 22.68 11.47 -17.00
N GLU A 117 23.78 12.15 -17.24
CA GLU A 117 24.02 13.52 -16.77
C GLU A 117 23.19 14.57 -17.55
N TYR A 118 22.67 14.26 -18.73
CA TYR A 118 21.87 15.18 -19.56
C TYR A 118 20.38 14.83 -19.61
N LEU A 119 20.06 13.54 -19.56
CA LEU A 119 18.69 13.06 -19.62
C LEU A 119 18.52 11.87 -18.67
N GLN A 120 17.73 12.05 -17.62
CA GLN A 120 17.30 10.96 -16.75
C GLN A 120 15.80 10.77 -16.86
N LEU A 121 15.43 9.52 -17.11
CA LEU A 121 14.07 9.02 -17.07
C LEU A 121 13.98 8.09 -15.88
N SER A 122 13.17 8.45 -14.89
CA SER A 122 12.82 7.55 -13.79
C SER A 122 11.32 7.36 -13.77
N ASP A 123 10.92 6.09 -13.87
CA ASP A 123 9.57 5.63 -13.57
C ASP A 123 9.60 4.96 -12.18
N ILE A 124 8.52 5.06 -11.41
CA ILE A 124 8.45 4.53 -10.04
C ILE A 124 7.64 3.25 -9.99
#